data_AF-A0A6I5RG55-F1
#
_entry.id   AF-A0A6I5RG55-F1
#
_cell.length_a   1.000
_cell.length_b   1.000
_cell.length_c   1.000
_cell.angle_alpha   90.00
_cell.angle_beta   90.00
_cell.angle_gamma   90.00
#
_symmetry.space_group_name_H-M   'P 1'
#
loop_
_entity.id
_entity.type
_entity.pdbx_description
1 polymer ?
#
loop_
_entity_poly.entity_id
_entity_poly.type
_entity_poly.pdbx_seq_one_letter_code
_entity_poly.pdbx_strand_id
1 'polypeptide(L)' 'MSGNSLGRSKGESLLRQLREGLMLTQEQLARQCGIPLRTYVRWETGEATPRPTIVQIKALCRELKVAIEELPDDFGPVS' A
#
# COMPACT_ATOMS: atom_id res chain seq x y z
N MET A 1 12.15 20.70 -9.20
CA MET A 1 11.20 20.14 -8.22
C MET A 1 11.75 18.79 -7.81
N SER A 2 12.40 18.75 -6.66
CA SER A 2 13.25 17.63 -6.24
C SER A 2 12.44 16.36 -6.06
N GLY A 3 12.78 15.33 -6.85
CA GLY A 3 12.34 13.97 -6.59
C GLY A 3 12.89 13.53 -5.24
N ASN A 4 12.00 13.24 -4.31
CA ASN A 4 12.36 12.75 -2.98
C ASN A 4 12.71 11.26 -3.11
N SER A 5 13.98 10.97 -3.39
CA SER A 5 14.54 9.63 -3.43
C SER A 5 14.69 9.08 -2.01
N LEU A 6 13.58 8.63 -1.41
CA LEU A 6 13.64 7.81 -0.19
C LEU A 6 14.31 6.48 -0.59
N GLY A 7 15.48 6.21 0.00
CA GLY A 7 16.26 5.00 -0.24
C GLY A 7 15.41 3.77 0.00
N ARG A 8 15.12 3.01 -1.07
CA ARG A 8 14.40 1.74 -0.98
C ARG A 8 15.30 0.74 -0.26
N SER A 9 14.95 0.36 0.96
CA SER A 9 15.50 -0.84 1.58
C SER A 9 15.04 -2.06 0.77
N LYS A 10 16.00 -2.90 0.39
CA LYS A 10 15.76 -4.10 -0.41
C LYS A 10 14.94 -5.09 0.44
N GLY A 11 13.76 -5.50 -0.04
CA GLY A 11 12.89 -6.47 0.64
C GLY A 11 11.71 -5.88 1.42
N GLU A 12 11.38 -4.59 1.26
CA GLU A 12 10.19 -4.00 1.89
C GLU A 12 9.00 -3.91 0.93
N SER A 13 7.79 -4.00 1.48
CA SER A 13 6.53 -3.84 0.76
C SER A 13 6.37 -2.41 0.22
N LEU A 14 6.05 -2.26 -1.06
CA LEU A 14 5.80 -0.96 -1.66
C LEU A 14 4.55 -0.29 -1.06
N LEU A 15 3.51 -1.09 -0.78
CA LEU A 15 2.30 -0.62 -0.11
C LEU A 15 2.64 -0.06 1.29
N ARG A 16 3.49 -0.77 2.04
CA ARG A 16 3.99 -0.32 3.35
C ARG A 16 4.72 1.01 3.25
N GLN A 17 5.62 1.15 2.27
CA GLN A 17 6.38 2.38 2.08
C GLN A 17 5.45 3.58 1.80
N LEU A 18 4.47 3.42 0.92
CA LEU A 18 3.48 4.47 0.63
C LEU A 18 2.67 4.84 1.88
N ARG A 19 2.21 3.84 2.64
CA ARG A 19 1.46 4.05 3.88
C ARG A 19 2.29 4.79 4.95
N GLU A 20 3.51 4.34 5.19
CA GLU A 20 4.40 4.92 6.21
C GLU A 20 4.86 6.33 5.83
N GLY A 21 5.02 6.61 4.54
CA GLY A 21 5.25 7.97 4.02
C GLY A 21 4.13 8.97 4.36
N LEU A 22 2.94 8.47 4.70
CA LEU A 22 1.79 9.26 5.15
C LEU A 22 1.52 9.14 6.66
N MET A 23 2.41 8.49 7.41
CA MET A 23 2.29 8.24 8.85
C MET A 23 1.00 7.50 9.24
N LEU A 24 0.48 6.65 8.36
CA LEU A 24 -0.70 5.84 8.61
C LEU A 24 -0.31 4.49 9.22
N THR A 25 -1.10 4.00 10.18
CA THR A 25 -1.03 2.60 10.64
C THR A 25 -1.74 1.67 9.66
N GLN A 26 -1.42 0.37 9.71
CA GLN A 26 -2.12 -0.64 8.90
C GLN A 26 -3.63 -0.63 9.19
N GLU A 27 -4.03 -0.48 10.46
CA GLU A 27 -5.43 -0.38 10.87
C GLU A 27 -6.13 0.84 10.29
N GLN A 28 -5.48 2.01 10.31
CA GLN A 28 -6.04 3.24 9.76
C GLN A 28 -6.32 3.10 8.26
N LEU A 29 -5.32 2.70 7.48
CA LEU A 29 -5.47 2.61 6.03
C LEU A 29 -6.45 1.50 5.63
N ALA A 30 -6.38 0.33 6.28
CA ALA A 30 -7.31 -0.77 6.04
C ALA A 30 -8.76 -0.34 6.31
N ARG A 31 -9.01 0.34 7.44
CA ARG A 31 -10.33 0.86 7.81
C ARG A 31 -10.84 1.90 6.81
N GLN A 32 -10.00 2.86 6.42
CA GLN A 32 -10.37 3.91 5.45
C GLN A 32 -10.68 3.33 4.06
N CYS A 33 -10.03 2.24 3.69
CA CYS A 33 -10.25 1.54 2.43
C CYS A 33 -11.37 0.49 2.47
N GLY A 34 -11.97 0.22 3.64
CA GLY A 34 -12.95 -0.86 3.79
C GLY A 34 -12.35 -2.25 3.52
N ILE A 35 -11.09 -2.45 3.91
CA ILE A 35 -10.36 -3.72 3.79
C ILE A 35 -10.25 -4.32 5.20
N PRO A 36 -10.55 -5.61 5.41
CA PRO A 36 -10.28 -6.27 6.69
C PRO A 36 -8.79 -6.17 7.02
N LEU A 37 -8.45 -5.71 8.24
CA LEU A 37 -7.06 -5.52 8.67
C LEU A 37 -6.19 -6.77 8.41
N ARG A 38 -6.71 -7.96 8.72
CA ARG A 38 -5.99 -9.23 8.49
C ARG A 38 -5.64 -9.45 7.02
N THR A 39 -6.52 -9.04 6.10
CA THR A 39 -6.27 -9.12 4.66
C THR A 39 -5.17 -8.14 4.26
N TYR A 40 -5.24 -6.91 4.75
CA TYR A 40 -4.26 -5.86 4.48
C TYR A 40 -2.85 -6.26 4.98
N VAL A 41 -2.75 -6.80 6.20
CA VAL A 41 -1.47 -7.30 6.76
C VAL A 41 -0.86 -8.36 5.84
N ARG A 42 -1.67 -9.32 5.39
CA ARG A 42 -1.21 -10.39 4.49
C ARG A 42 -0.72 -9.87 3.13
N TRP A 43 -1.24 -8.75 2.67
CA TRP A 43 -0.72 -8.09 1.47
C TRP A 43 0.66 -7.52 1.74
N GLU A 44 0.85 -6.73 2.80
CA GLU A 44 2.16 -6.15 3.14
C GLU A 44 3.24 -7.20 3.47
N THR A 45 2.85 -8.38 3.98
CA THR A 45 3.80 -9.48 4.27
C THR A 45 4.02 -10.44 3.10
N GLY A 46 3.27 -10.32 2.00
CA GLY A 46 3.33 -11.24 0.87
C GLY A 46 2.68 -12.62 1.13
N GLU A 47 1.95 -12.78 2.24
CA GLU A 47 1.19 -14.00 2.55
C GLU A 47 -0.05 -14.21 1.66
N ALA A 48 -0.52 -13.15 0.99
CA ALA A 48 -1.64 -13.25 0.06
C ALA A 48 -1.48 -12.29 -1.12
N THR A 49 -1.77 -12.79 -2.32
CA THR A 49 -1.88 -11.96 -3.52
C THR A 49 -3.01 -10.94 -3.36
N PRO A 50 -2.76 -9.64 -3.57
CA PRO A 50 -3.79 -8.62 -3.51
C PRO A 50 -4.90 -8.86 -4.54
N ARG A 51 -6.15 -8.83 -4.08
CA ARG A 51 -7.34 -8.85 -4.95
C ARG A 51 -8.35 -7.80 -4.48
N PRO A 52 -7.97 -6.51 -4.45
CA PRO A 52 -8.89 -5.44 -4.06
C PRO A 52 -10.02 -5.30 -5.10
N THR A 53 -11.21 -4.95 -4.62
CA THR A 53 -12.31 -4.54 -5.50
C THR A 53 -12.04 -3.16 -6.12
N ILE A 54 -12.76 -2.76 -7.17
CA ILE A 54 -12.64 -1.42 -7.78
C ILE A 54 -12.86 -0.31 -6.73
N VAL A 55 -13.78 -0.50 -5.78
CA VAL A 55 -14.03 0.46 -4.70
C VAL A 55 -12.81 0.59 -3.80
N GLN A 56 -12.18 -0.54 -3.45
CA GLN A 56 -10.96 -0.57 -2.64
C GLN A 56 -9.77 0.03 -3.38
N ILE A 57 -9.63 -0.22 -4.69
CA ILE A 57 -8.60 0.41 -5.54
C ILE A 57 -8.75 1.94 -5.51
N LYS A 58 -9.97 2.46 -5.76
CA LYS A 58 -10.23 3.89 -5.69
C LYS A 58 -9.96 4.49 -4.31
N ALA A 59 -10.26 3.74 -3.25
CA ALA A 59 -9.93 4.15 -1.89
C ALA A 59 -8.42 4.18 -1.64
N LEU A 60 -7.70 3.13 -2.04
CA LEU A 60 -6.24 3.07 -1.94
C LEU A 60 -5.58 4.25 -2.66
N CYS A 61 -5.94 4.54 -3.91
CA CYS A 61 -5.40 5.70 -4.64
C CYS A 61 -5.66 7.02 -3.88
N ARG A 62 -6.87 7.21 -3.35
CA ARG A 62 -7.24 8.43 -2.61
C ARG A 62 -6.46 8.56 -1.30
N GLU A 63 -6.44 7.52 -0.48
CA GLU A 63 -5.81 7.57 0.85
C GLU A 63 -4.27 7.59 0.74
N LEU A 64 -3.70 6.86 -0.22
CA LEU A 64 -2.26 6.86 -0.50
C LEU A 64 -1.78 8.08 -1.29
N LYS A 65 -2.71 8.92 -1.78
CA LYS A 65 -2.42 10.12 -2.57
C LYS A 65 -1.56 9.83 -3.81
N VAL A 66 -1.86 8.73 -4.48
CA VAL A 66 -1.18 8.29 -5.72
C VAL A 66 -2.19 8.15 -6.85
N ALA A 67 -1.71 8.35 -8.09
CA ALA A 67 -2.48 7.97 -9.28
C ALA A 67 -2.63 6.44 -9.36
N ILE A 68 -3.55 5.95 -10.19
CA ILE A 68 -3.74 4.50 -10.35
C ILE A 68 -2.50 3.84 -10.98
N GLU A 69 -1.81 4.57 -11.85
CA GLU A 69 -0.58 4.13 -12.52
C GLU A 69 0.62 4.06 -11.56
N GLU A 70 0.53 4.71 -10.40
CA GLU A 70 1.56 4.71 -9.35
C GLU A 70 1.23 3.71 -8.23
N LEU A 71 0.03 3.13 -8.23
CA LEU A 71 -0.33 2.07 -7.30
C LEU A 71 0.50 0.83 -7.64
N PRO A 72 1.20 0.21 -6.67
CA PRO A 72 2.03 -0.95 -6.95
C PRO A 72 1.21 -2.12 -7.49
N ASP A 73 1.75 -2.82 -8.49
CA ASP A 73 1.16 -4.07 -9.00
C ASP A 73 1.21 -5.20 -7.95
N ASP A 74 2.20 -5.14 -7.05
CA ASP A 74 2.34 -6.02 -5.89
C ASP A 74 2.46 -5.20 -4.60
N PHE A 75 1.75 -5.65 -3.57
CA PHE A 75 1.76 -5.04 -2.25
C PHE A 75 2.71 -5.73 -1.28
N GLY A 76 3.25 -6.91 -1.62
CA GLY A 76 4.22 -7.63 -0.82
C GLY A 76 5.65 -7.09 -0.94
N PRO A 77 6.60 -7.68 -0.19
CA PRO A 77 8.03 -7.42 -0.32
C PRO A 77 8.55 -7.59 -1.74
N VAL A 78 9.39 -6.66 -2.21
CA VAL A 78 10.10 -6.82 -3.49
C VAL A 78 11.13 -7.95 -3.36
N SER A 79 10.96 -9.01 -4.15
CA SER A 79 11.87 -10.16 -4.25
C SER A 79 13.03 -9.89 -5.20
#